data_AF-N9NC76-F1
#
_entry.id   AF-N9NC76-F1
#
_cell.length_a   1.000
_cell.length_b   1.000
_cell.length_c   1.000
_cell.angle_alpha   90.00
_cell.angle_beta   90.00
_cell.angle_gamma   90.00
#
_symmetry.space_group_name_H-M   'P 1'
#
loop_
_entity.id
_entity.type
_entity.pdbx_description
1 polymer ?
#
loop_
_entity_poly.entity_id
_entity_poly.type
_entity_poly.pdbx_seq_one_letter_code
_entity_poly.pdbx_strand_id
1 'polypeptide(L)' 'MSTKEHIFEYLENKAQQAIDSSLTPLKCLEKVNELSGAVDVLIKCHFLLEKQDIDRAFDILDQVLLVANGSL' A
#
# COMPACT_ATOMS: atom_id res chain seq x y z
N MET A 1 18.93 7.46 -5.70
CA MET A 1 17.53 7.04 -5.56
C MET A 1 16.64 8.27 -5.68
N SER A 2 15.64 8.22 -6.56
CA SER A 2 14.71 9.33 -6.82
C SER A 2 13.64 9.46 -5.72
N THR A 3 12.96 10.59 -5.65
CA THR A 3 11.82 10.78 -4.71
C THR A 3 10.71 9.74 -4.94
N LYS A 4 10.44 9.38 -6.20
CA LYS A 4 9.45 8.33 -6.53
C LYS A 4 9.87 6.96 -6.01
N GLU A 5 11.15 6.60 -6.14
CA GLU A 5 11.66 5.33 -5.62
C GLU A 5 11.52 5.23 -4.10
N HIS A 6 11.79 6.31 -3.35
CA HIS A 6 11.56 6.34 -1.90
C HIS A 6 10.08 6.18 -1.54
N ILE A 7 9.17 6.74 -2.34
CA ILE A 7 7.73 6.58 -2.14
C ILE A 7 7.33 5.12 -2.31
N PHE A 8 7.78 4.46 -3.39
CA PHE A 8 7.43 3.06 -3.61
C PHE A 8 8.06 2.14 -2.57
N GLU A 9 9.31 2.36 -2.19
CA GLU A 9 9.94 1.61 -1.11
C GLU A 9 9.16 1.77 0.22
N TYR A 10 8.67 2.98 0.53
CA TYR A 10 7.83 3.22 1.69
C TYR A 10 6.51 2.42 1.61
N LEU A 11 5.82 2.47 0.46
CA LEU A 11 4.56 1.76 0.25
C LEU A 11 4.74 0.24 0.34
N GLU A 12 5.80 -0.31 -0.27
CA GLU A 12 6.14 -1.73 -0.23
C GLU A 12 6.47 -2.19 1.20
N ASN A 13 7.25 -1.41 1.95
CA ASN A 13 7.54 -1.70 3.36
C ASN A 13 6.28 -1.71 4.24
N LYS A 14 5.35 -0.78 3.99
CA LYS A 14 4.06 -0.73 4.70
C LYS A 14 3.16 -1.90 4.33
N ALA A 15 3.11 -2.28 3.06
CA ALA A 15 2.38 -3.46 2.60
C ALA A 15 2.93 -4.74 3.24
N GLN A 16 4.26 -4.90 3.29
CA GLN A 16 4.90 -6.06 3.89
C GLN A 16 4.60 -6.18 5.39
N GLN A 17 4.55 -5.06 6.11
CA GLN A 17 4.12 -5.04 7.52
C GLN A 17 2.67 -5.49 7.69
N ALA A 18 1.79 -5.19 6.73
CA ALA A 18 0.39 -5.58 6.77
C ALA A 18 0.16 -7.06 6.39
N ILE A 19 1.06 -7.62 5.59
CA ILE A 19 1.09 -9.03 5.17
C ILE A 19 1.71 -9.94 6.26
N ASP A 20 2.37 -9.36 7.27
CA ASP A 20 2.96 -10.11 8.37
C ASP A 20 1.89 -10.99 9.07
N SER A 21 2.10 -12.31 9.00
CA SER A 21 1.17 -13.36 9.43
C SER A 21 0.89 -13.41 10.93
N SER A 22 1.55 -12.53 11.70
CA SER A 22 1.31 -12.33 13.12
C SER A 22 0.16 -11.34 13.43
N LEU A 23 -0.36 -10.62 12.43
CA LEU A 23 -1.44 -9.65 12.62
C LEU A 23 -2.81 -10.33 12.73
N THR A 24 -3.66 -9.80 13.62
CA THR A 24 -5.08 -10.16 13.64
C THR A 24 -5.78 -9.60 12.40
N PRO A 25 -6.89 -10.21 11.92
CA PRO A 25 -7.64 -9.69 10.77
C PRO A 25 -8.01 -8.21 10.89
N LEU A 26 -8.41 -7.76 12.10
CA LEU A 26 -8.69 -6.34 12.36
C LEU A 26 -7.47 -5.44 12.15
N LYS A 27 -6.30 -5.83 12.67
CA LYS A 27 -5.05 -5.07 12.47
C LYS A 27 -4.63 -5.06 11.00
N CYS A 28 -4.87 -6.15 10.28
CA CYS A 28 -4.62 -6.21 8.84
C CYS A 28 -5.51 -5.18 8.10
N LEU A 29 -6.80 -5.12 8.42
CA LEU A 29 -7.73 -4.12 7.86
C LEU A 29 -7.33 -2.67 8.18
N GLU A 30 -6.90 -2.39 9.42
CA GLU A 30 -6.38 -1.07 9.81
C GLU A 30 -5.17 -0.66 8.96
N LYS A 31 -4.25 -1.60 8.72
CA LYS A 31 -3.04 -1.36 7.91
C LYS A 31 -3.35 -1.17 6.43
N VAL A 32 -4.29 -1.93 5.87
CA VAL A 32 -4.80 -1.72 4.51
C VAL A 32 -5.38 -0.30 4.37
N ASN A 33 -6.19 0.13 5.34
CA ASN A 33 -6.81 1.47 5.31
C ASN A 33 -5.78 2.60 5.44
N GLU A 34 -4.75 2.43 6.29
CA GLU A 34 -3.61 3.37 6.36
C GLU A 34 -2.90 3.47 5.00
N LEU A 35 -2.61 2.32 4.37
CA LEU A 35 -1.93 2.27 3.08
C LEU A 35 -2.76 2.91 1.96
N SER A 36 -4.08 2.67 1.93
CA SER A 36 -4.97 3.27 0.93
C SER A 36 -5.03 4.78 1.09
N GLY A 37 -5.07 5.28 2.32
CA GLY A 37 -5.01 6.71 2.60
C GLY A 37 -3.70 7.36 2.13
N ALA A 38 -2.56 6.67 2.32
CA ALA A 38 -1.27 7.17 1.83
C ALA A 38 -1.24 7.29 0.30
N VAL A 39 -1.74 6.29 -0.42
CA VAL A 39 -1.81 6.30 -1.89
C VAL A 39 -2.70 7.44 -2.39
N ASP A 40 -3.88 7.65 -1.78
CA ASP A 40 -4.77 8.77 -2.12
C ASP A 40 -4.10 10.14 -1.94
N VAL A 41 -3.36 10.33 -0.83
CA VAL A 41 -2.59 11.57 -0.60
C VAL A 41 -1.49 11.75 -1.65
N LEU A 42 -0.76 10.69 -2.01
CA LEU A 42 0.31 10.78 -3.00
C LEU A 42 -0.20 11.15 -4.40
N ILE A 43 -1.38 10.66 -4.78
CA ILE A 43 -2.06 11.04 -6.03
C ILE A 43 -2.52 12.49 -5.96
N LYS A 44 -3.21 12.90 -4.89
CA LYS A 44 -3.72 14.27 -4.70
C LYS A 44 -2.61 15.32 -4.63
N CYS A 45 -1.48 14.97 -4.04
CA CYS A 45 -0.29 15.83 -3.98
C CYS A 45 0.56 15.78 -5.25
N HIS A 46 0.09 15.12 -6.31
CA HIS A 46 0.77 15.06 -7.61
C HIS A 46 2.16 14.40 -7.57
N PHE A 47 2.41 13.52 -6.59
CA PHE A 47 3.63 12.70 -6.58
C PHE A 47 3.50 11.47 -7.49
N LEU A 48 2.28 10.94 -7.64
CA LEU A 48 1.93 9.86 -8.56
C LEU A 48 0.94 10.43 -9.59
N LEU A 49 1.46 10.82 -10.75
CA LEU A 49 0.68 11.45 -11.83
C LEU A 49 0.55 10.54 -13.04
N GLU A 50 1.58 9.73 -13.30
CA GLU A 50 1.59 8.85 -14.45
C GLU A 50 0.74 7.63 -14.15
N LYS A 51 -0.03 7.17 -15.14
CA LYS A 51 -0.87 5.98 -15.00
C LYS A 51 -0.06 4.79 -14.45
N GLN A 52 1.15 4.57 -14.95
CA GLN A 52 2.03 3.50 -14.49
C GLN A 52 2.37 3.58 -13.00
N ASP A 53 2.51 4.79 -12.45
CA ASP A 53 2.84 5.00 -11.04
C ASP A 53 1.61 4.71 -10.15
N ILE A 54 0.44 5.14 -10.63
CA ILE A 54 -0.85 4.91 -9.97
C ILE A 54 -1.17 3.41 -9.97
N ASP A 55 -1.06 2.75 -11.12
CA ASP A 55 -1.26 1.31 -11.28
C ASP A 55 -0.34 0.54 -10.32
N ARG A 56 0.95 0.89 -10.27
CA ARG A 56 1.91 0.27 -9.34
C ARG A 56 1.51 0.46 -7.87
N ALA A 57 1.02 1.64 -7.48
CA ALA A 57 0.57 1.89 -6.11
C ALA A 57 -0.68 1.06 -5.74
N PHE A 58 -1.59 0.86 -6.70
CA PHE A 58 -2.75 -0.01 -6.53
C PHE A 58 -2.37 -1.49 -6.50
N ASP A 59 -1.41 -1.93 -7.30
CA ASP A 59 -0.89 -3.31 -7.27
C ASP A 59 -0.32 -3.67 -5.88
N ILE A 60 0.32 -2.70 -5.20
CA ILE A 60 0.82 -2.88 -3.83
C ILE A 60 -0.36 -3.02 -2.84
N LEU A 61 -1.42 -2.23 -3.00
CA LEU A 61 -2.63 -2.31 -2.19
C LEU A 61 -3.35 -3.65 -2.35
N ASP A 62 -3.49 -4.11 -3.59
CA ASP A 62 -4.16 -5.37 -3.92
C ASP A 62 -3.44 -6.58 -3.31
N GLN A 63 -2.10 -6.55 -3.27
CA GLN A 63 -1.31 -7.59 -2.59
C GLN A 63 -1.69 -7.72 -1.10
N VAL A 64 -1.91 -6.61 -0.42
CA VAL A 64 -2.33 -6.65 1.00
C VAL A 64 -3.78 -7.13 1.14
N LEU A 65 -4.67 -6.67 0.25
CA LEU A 65 -6.09 -7.07 0.25
C LEU A 65 -6.27 -8.57 0.02
N LEU A 66 -5.47 -9.18 -0.86
CA LEU A 66 -5.48 -10.63 -1.09
C LEU A 66 -5.16 -11.41 0.18
N VAL A 67 -4.19 -10.94 0.98
CA VAL A 67 -3.80 -11.58 2.24
C VAL A 67 -4.87 -11.37 3.31
N ALA A 68 -5.43 -10.16 3.40
CA ALA A 68 -6.51 -9.85 4.34
C ALA A 68 -7.76 -10.71 4.09
N ASN A 69 -8.18 -10.84 2.82
CA ASN A 69 -9.34 -11.65 2.42
C ASN A 69 -9.12 -13.16 2.54
N GLY A 70 -7.88 -13.64 2.39
CA GLY A 70 -7.54 -15.05 2.61
C GLY A 70 -7.45 -15.44 4.09
N SER A 71 -7.39 -14.45 4.99
CA SER A 71 -7.23 -14.63 6.44
C SER A 71 -8.52 -14.39 7.25
N LEU A 72 -9.61 -14.00 6.58
CA LEU A 72 -10.96 -13.81 7.12
C LEU A 72 -11.80 -15.09 6.94
#